data_AF-A0A948VQ57-F1
#
_entry.id   AF-A0A948VQ57-F1
#
_cell.length_a   1.000
_cell.length_b   1.000
_cell.length_c   1.000
_cell.angle_alpha   90.00
_cell.angle_beta   90.00
_cell.angle_gamma   90.00
#
_symmetry.space_group_name_H-M   'P 1'
#
loop_
_entity.id
_entity.type
_entity.pdbx_description
1 polymer ?
#
loop_
_entity_poly.entity_id
_entity_poly.type
_entity_poly.pdbx_seq_one_letter_code
_entity_poly.pdbx_strand_id
1 'polypeptide(L)'
;MVQLGEDTRAPLDVICYGVGKRQLRQLIGSAGKYVEAHLAIELRARRIKVSKNAKLTTNKLWALMARELKPGNVVILGLGGREDHWTLAYAMTDRQMRLLDSSGRRVLRRSACTVRKDRSRVVLSAHDITIIERKAKD
;
A
#
# COMPACT_ATOMS: atom_id res chain seq x y z
N MET A 1 20.00 28.62 -15.88
CA MET A 1 19.54 27.24 -16.12
C MET A 1 20.49 26.32 -15.35
N VAL A 2 20.14 25.93 -14.13
CA VAL A 2 21.03 25.13 -13.27
C VAL A 2 20.89 23.66 -13.67
N GLN A 3 21.96 23.06 -14.19
CA GLN A 3 22.04 21.62 -14.39
C GLN A 3 22.31 20.95 -13.05
N LEU A 4 21.25 20.40 -12.46
CA LEU A 4 21.32 19.54 -11.28
C LEU A 4 21.80 18.14 -11.71
N GLY A 5 22.93 17.71 -11.14
CA GLY A 5 23.55 16.41 -11.35
C GLY A 5 22.63 15.25 -10.95
N GLU A 6 22.92 14.05 -11.46
CA GLU A 6 22.03 12.87 -11.34
C GLU A 6 21.62 12.53 -9.89
N ASP A 7 22.46 12.80 -8.89
CA ASP A 7 22.15 12.55 -7.47
C ASP A 7 21.14 13.53 -6.87
N THR A 8 21.03 14.75 -7.39
CA THR A 8 20.04 15.74 -6.93
C THR A 8 18.64 15.54 -7.52
N ARG A 9 18.50 14.69 -8.56
CA ARG A 9 17.21 14.40 -9.18
C ARG A 9 16.34 13.49 -8.31
N ALA A 10 16.93 12.52 -7.61
CA ALA A 10 16.17 11.50 -6.89
C ALA A 10 15.24 12.05 -5.77
N PRO A 11 15.65 13.01 -4.92
CA PRO A 11 14.74 13.61 -3.94
C PRO A 11 13.71 14.55 -4.56
N LEU A 12 14.12 15.33 -5.58
CA LEU A 12 13.22 16.24 -6.29
C LEU A 12 12.13 15.48 -7.05
N ASP A 13 12.46 14.32 -7.62
CA ASP A 13 11.49 13.47 -8.31
C ASP A 13 10.39 12.99 -7.35
N VAL A 14 10.73 12.66 -6.11
CA VAL A 14 9.74 12.28 -5.09
C VAL A 14 8.86 13.47 -4.71
N ILE A 15 9.43 14.66 -4.60
CA ILE A 15 8.69 15.88 -4.28
C ILE A 15 7.72 16.23 -5.42
N CYS A 16 8.18 16.13 -6.68
CA CYS A 16 7.42 16.54 -7.85
C CYS A 16 6.42 15.47 -8.34
N TYR A 17 6.76 14.19 -8.22
CA TYR A 17 6.00 13.09 -8.83
C TYR A 17 5.55 12.02 -7.83
N GLY A 18 5.89 12.18 -6.55
CA GLY A 18 5.56 11.22 -5.51
C GLY A 18 6.42 9.96 -5.54
N VAL A 19 6.02 8.98 -4.72
CA VAL A 19 6.75 7.72 -4.56
C VAL A 19 6.17 6.66 -5.48
N GLY A 20 6.98 6.10 -6.39
CA GLY A 20 6.58 4.96 -7.22
C GLY A 20 6.63 3.61 -6.47
N LYS A 21 6.08 2.56 -7.09
CA LYS A 21 6.00 1.19 -6.53
C LYS A 21 7.38 0.60 -6.17
N ARG A 22 8.41 0.96 -6.93
CA ARG A 22 9.79 0.48 -6.70
C ARG A 22 10.38 1.21 -5.50
N GLN A 23 10.30 2.53 -5.49
CA GLN A 23 10.78 3.37 -4.40
C GLN A 23 10.10 3.01 -3.08
N LEU A 24 8.77 2.82 -3.08
CA LEU A 24 8.03 2.42 -1.89
C LEU A 24 8.53 1.09 -1.31
N ARG A 25 8.84 0.09 -2.16
CA ARG A 25 9.41 -1.18 -1.70
C ARG A 25 10.80 -1.02 -1.10
N GLN A 26 11.64 -0.15 -1.66
CA GLN A 26 12.96 0.15 -1.11
C GLN A 26 12.84 0.87 0.25
N LEU A 27 11.89 1.80 0.37
CA LEU A 27 11.58 2.48 1.63
C LEU A 27 11.07 1.51 2.70
N ILE A 28 10.15 0.61 2.35
CA ILE A 28 9.67 -0.44 3.27
C ILE A 28 10.83 -1.33 3.73
N GLY A 29 11.72 -1.75 2.83
CA GLY A 29 12.88 -2.55 3.20
C GLY A 29 13.85 -1.80 4.13
N SER A 30 14.09 -0.52 3.87
CA SER A 30 14.95 0.33 4.70
C SER A 30 14.34 0.59 6.08
N ALA A 31 13.04 0.89 6.12
CA ALA A 31 12.27 1.06 7.36
C ALA A 31 12.24 -0.24 8.18
N GLY A 32 12.09 -1.40 7.54
CA GLY A 32 12.16 -2.70 8.21
C GLY A 32 13.50 -2.91 8.93
N LYS A 33 14.63 -2.67 8.25
CA LYS A 33 15.97 -2.75 8.86
C LYS A 33 16.12 -1.79 10.05
N TYR A 34 15.63 -0.56 9.90
CA TYR A 34 15.68 0.44 10.97
C TYR A 34 14.88 0.00 12.19
N VAL A 35 13.63 -0.44 11.99
CA VAL A 35 12.74 -0.91 13.07
C VAL A 35 13.33 -2.13 13.77
N GLU A 36 13.91 -3.06 13.03
CA GLU A 36 14.56 -4.23 13.63
C GLU A 36 15.76 -3.84 14.50
N ALA A 37 16.62 -2.95 14.02
CA ALA A 37 17.81 -2.52 14.75
C ALA A 37 17.50 -1.71 16.02
N HIS A 38 16.45 -0.88 16.00
CA HIS A 38 16.19 0.08 17.09
C HIS A 38 15.05 -0.33 18.02
N LEU A 39 14.11 -1.16 17.57
CA LEU A 39 12.91 -1.53 18.33
C LEU A 39 12.82 -3.02 18.61
N ALA A 40 13.79 -3.83 18.17
CA ALA A 40 13.76 -5.30 18.28
C ALA A 40 12.47 -5.93 17.75
N ILE A 41 11.90 -5.33 16.70
CA ILE A 41 10.69 -5.79 16.01
C ILE A 41 11.06 -6.17 14.59
N GLU A 42 10.73 -7.39 14.16
CA GLU A 42 10.88 -7.78 12.76
C GLU A 42 9.63 -7.37 11.97
N LEU A 43 9.82 -6.65 10.85
CA LEU A 43 8.75 -6.33 9.91
C LEU A 43 8.90 -7.18 8.64
N ARG A 44 7.94 -8.07 8.38
CA ARG A 44 7.91 -8.87 7.15
C ARG A 44 6.98 -8.25 6.12
N ALA A 45 7.56 -7.79 5.02
CA ALA A 45 6.81 -7.27 3.89
C ALA A 45 6.60 -8.37 2.83
N ARG A 46 5.35 -8.58 2.41
CA ARG A 46 5.03 -9.50 1.30
C ARG A 46 3.92 -8.97 0.42
N ARG A 47 3.91 -9.42 -0.84
CA ARG A 47 2.80 -9.13 -1.76
C ARG A 47 1.63 -10.05 -1.49
N ILE A 48 0.43 -9.55 -1.78
CA ILE A 48 -0.76 -10.40 -1.81
C ILE A 48 -0.63 -11.41 -2.98
N LYS A 49 -0.91 -12.68 -2.70
CA LYS A 49 -0.84 -13.73 -3.73
C LYS A 49 -2.17 -13.77 -4.48
N VAL A 50 -2.13 -13.50 -5.78
CA VAL A 50 -3.27 -13.67 -6.68
C VAL A 50 -2.86 -14.63 -7.79
N SER A 51 -3.71 -15.60 -8.10
CA SER A 51 -3.47 -16.51 -9.22
C SER A 51 -3.41 -15.73 -10.53
N LYS A 52 -2.40 -16.01 -11.37
CA LYS A 52 -2.16 -15.32 -12.65
C LYS A 52 -3.38 -15.36 -13.58
N ASN A 53 -4.17 -16.43 -13.51
CA ASN A 53 -5.32 -16.65 -14.39
C ASN A 53 -6.66 -16.29 -13.72
N ALA A 54 -6.65 -15.83 -12.47
CA ALA A 54 -7.88 -15.50 -11.78
C ALA A 54 -8.46 -14.19 -12.33
N LYS A 55 -9.70 -14.24 -12.84
CA LYS A 55 -10.50 -13.04 -13.06
C LYS A 55 -10.78 -12.38 -11.71
N LEU A 56 -9.97 -11.38 -11.40
CA LEU A 56 -10.06 -10.62 -10.16
C LEU A 56 -11.28 -9.70 -10.22
N THR A 57 -12.08 -9.72 -9.16
CA THR A 57 -13.21 -8.81 -8.97
C THR A 57 -12.98 -8.01 -7.70
N THR A 58 -13.68 -6.89 -7.55
CA THR A 58 -13.64 -6.11 -6.30
C THR A 58 -13.94 -7.00 -5.10
N ASN A 59 -14.94 -7.88 -5.21
CA ASN A 59 -15.33 -8.79 -4.14
C ASN A 59 -14.21 -9.77 -3.77
N LYS A 60 -13.55 -10.36 -4.76
CA LYS A 60 -12.44 -11.29 -4.52
C LYS A 60 -11.24 -10.59 -3.89
N LEU A 61 -10.88 -9.40 -4.37
CA LEU A 61 -9.77 -8.62 -3.81
C LEU A 61 -10.10 -8.13 -2.39
N TRP A 62 -11.35 -7.70 -2.15
CA TRP A 62 -11.84 -7.32 -0.83
C TRP A 62 -11.75 -8.46 0.17
N ALA A 63 -12.24 -9.66 -0.20
CA ALA A 63 -12.15 -10.86 0.62
C ALA A 63 -10.69 -11.28 0.87
N LEU A 64 -9.80 -11.13 -0.13
CA LEU A 64 -8.37 -11.36 0.04
C LEU A 64 -7.78 -10.41 1.09
N MET A 65 -8.03 -9.11 1.01
CA MET A 65 -7.52 -8.14 1.99
C MET A 65 -8.10 -8.36 3.39
N ALA A 66 -9.38 -8.72 3.50
CA ALA A 66 -10.03 -9.02 4.77
C ALA A 66 -9.36 -10.21 5.50
N ARG A 67 -8.86 -11.20 4.74
CA ARG A 67 -8.09 -12.32 5.31
C ARG A 67 -6.70 -11.93 5.79
N GLU A 68 -6.12 -10.88 5.22
CA GLU A 68 -4.75 -10.45 5.49
C GLU A 68 -4.66 -9.41 6.62
N LEU A 69 -5.71 -8.58 6.77
CA LEU A 69 -5.85 -7.60 7.86
C LEU A 69 -6.30 -8.27 9.16
N LYS A 70 -5.36 -8.97 9.79
CA LYS A 70 -5.47 -9.59 11.12
C LYS A 70 -4.72 -8.73 12.17
N PRO A 71 -4.95 -8.94 13.47
CA PRO A 71 -4.13 -8.31 14.50
C PRO A 71 -2.63 -8.54 14.25
N GLY A 72 -1.84 -7.48 14.27
CA GLY A 72 -0.40 -7.52 13.94
C GLY A 72 -0.05 -7.30 12.47
N ASN A 73 -1.05 -7.25 11.57
CA ASN A 73 -0.85 -7.00 10.15
C ASN A 73 -1.46 -5.66 9.73
N VAL A 74 -0.75 -4.96 8.84
CA VAL A 74 -1.27 -3.80 8.12
C VAL A 74 -1.07 -3.99 6.62
N VAL A 75 -1.81 -3.24 5.82
CA VAL A 75 -1.75 -3.33 4.36
C VAL A 75 -1.51 -1.94 3.78
N ILE A 76 -0.40 -1.80 3.06
CA ILE A 76 -0.15 -0.62 2.23
C ILE A 76 -0.81 -0.84 0.86
N LEU A 77 -1.62 0.12 0.44
CA LEU A 77 -2.47 0.10 -0.74
C LEU A 77 -2.08 1.23 -1.69
N GLY A 78 -1.87 0.91 -2.97
CA GLY A 78 -1.91 1.89 -4.04
C GLY A 78 -3.34 2.02 -4.54
N LEU A 79 -3.88 3.21 -4.37
CA LEU A 79 -5.15 3.65 -4.93
C LEU A 79 -4.86 4.26 -6.30
N GLY A 80 -5.75 4.01 -7.27
CA GLY A 80 -5.76 4.76 -8.51
C GLY A 80 -7.15 5.22 -8.93
N GLY A 81 -7.26 5.74 -10.15
CA GLY A 81 -8.54 6.13 -10.73
C GLY A 81 -8.94 7.55 -10.36
N ARG A 82 -9.87 7.71 -9.41
CA ARG A 82 -10.24 9.05 -8.90
C ARG A 82 -9.04 9.80 -8.32
N GLU A 83 -8.11 9.08 -7.71
CA GLU A 83 -6.91 9.61 -7.10
C GLU A 83 -5.83 8.54 -7.08
N ASP A 84 -4.63 8.91 -7.53
CA ASP A 84 -3.44 8.06 -7.44
C ASP A 84 -2.72 8.35 -6.11
N HIS A 85 -2.83 7.43 -5.14
CA HIS A 85 -2.37 7.68 -3.76
C HIS A 85 -1.93 6.40 -3.06
N TRP A 86 -0.89 6.48 -2.22
CA TRP A 86 -0.52 5.41 -1.29
C TRP A 86 -1.16 5.63 0.07
N THR A 87 -1.87 4.63 0.56
CA THR A 87 -2.49 4.67 1.89
C THR A 87 -2.19 3.39 2.68
N LEU A 88 -2.48 3.40 3.97
CA LEU A 88 -2.32 2.24 4.85
C LEU A 88 -3.67 1.86 5.46
N ALA A 89 -4.08 0.61 5.30
CA ALA A 89 -5.21 0.01 5.99
C ALA A 89 -4.75 -0.81 7.19
N TYR A 90 -5.47 -0.70 8.31
CA TYR A 90 -5.15 -1.40 9.56
C TYR A 90 -6.31 -2.21 10.14
N ALA A 91 -7.54 -1.99 9.66
CA ALA A 91 -8.71 -2.76 10.06
C ALA A 91 -9.75 -2.77 8.95
N MET A 92 -10.63 -3.78 8.95
CA MET A 92 -11.58 -3.99 7.86
C MET A 92 -12.86 -4.68 8.31
N THR A 93 -13.95 -4.34 7.65
CA THR A 93 -15.22 -5.05 7.68
C THR A 93 -15.64 -5.44 6.26
N ASP A 94 -16.74 -6.15 6.10
CA ASP A 94 -17.29 -6.50 4.79
C ASP A 94 -17.62 -5.28 3.91
N ARG A 95 -17.79 -4.10 4.53
CA ARG A 95 -18.24 -2.87 3.88
C ARG A 95 -17.16 -1.80 3.79
N GLN A 96 -16.18 -1.76 4.69
CA GLN A 96 -15.19 -0.69 4.71
C GLN A 96 -13.83 -1.08 5.30
N MET A 97 -12.78 -0.38 4.92
CA MET A 97 -11.47 -0.40 5.57
C MET A 97 -11.26 0.87 6.38
N ARG A 98 -10.61 0.75 7.53
CA ARG A 98 -10.07 1.89 8.28
C ARG A 98 -8.64 2.16 7.84
N LEU A 99 -8.33 3.42 7.64
CA LEU A 99 -7.07 3.88 7.08
C LEU A 99 -6.29 4.77 8.04
N LEU A 100 -4.97 4.68 7.97
CA LEU A 100 -4.04 5.72 8.40
C LEU A 100 -3.52 6.39 7.13
N ASP A 101 -4.14 7.51 6.79
CA ASP A 101 -3.98 8.17 5.50
C ASP A 101 -3.46 9.58 5.68
N SER A 102 -2.40 9.92 4.96
CA SER A 102 -1.73 11.22 5.06
C SER A 102 -2.59 12.39 4.55
N SER A 103 -3.57 12.12 3.68
CA SER A 103 -4.53 13.13 3.19
C SER A 103 -5.74 13.30 4.14
N GLY A 104 -5.79 12.56 5.25
CA GLY A 104 -6.87 12.62 6.23
C GLY A 104 -8.06 11.69 5.93
N ARG A 105 -7.99 10.86 4.88
CA ARG A 105 -9.05 9.88 4.59
C ARG A 105 -9.07 8.77 5.64
N ARG A 106 -10.08 8.75 6.51
CA ARG A 106 -10.16 7.74 7.59
C ARG A 106 -10.70 6.38 7.17
N VAL A 107 -11.50 6.33 6.11
CA VAL A 107 -12.26 5.14 5.72
C VAL A 107 -12.31 5.01 4.20
N LEU A 108 -12.12 3.79 3.70
CA LEU A 108 -12.39 3.41 2.31
C LEU A 108 -13.59 2.47 2.25
N ARG A 109 -14.66 2.90 1.58
CA ARG A 109 -15.89 2.09 1.44
C ARG A 109 -15.77 1.17 0.23
N ARG A 110 -16.16 -0.11 0.39
CA ARG A 110 -16.15 -1.10 -0.70
C ARG A 110 -16.96 -0.67 -1.92
N SER A 111 -18.10 -0.04 -1.70
CA SER A 111 -18.97 0.47 -2.77
C SER A 111 -18.31 1.59 -3.58
N ALA A 112 -17.31 2.28 -3.04
CA ALA A 112 -16.52 3.28 -3.78
C ALA A 112 -15.35 2.66 -4.56
N CYS A 113 -15.10 1.34 -4.43
CA CYS A 113 -13.92 0.68 -5.00
C CYS A 113 -14.23 -0.20 -6.22
N THR A 114 -13.31 -0.25 -7.16
CA THR A 114 -13.35 -1.12 -8.34
C THR A 114 -11.97 -1.70 -8.63
N VAL A 115 -11.90 -2.81 -9.35
CA VAL A 115 -10.63 -3.35 -9.90
C VAL A 115 -10.48 -3.07 -11.39
N ARG A 116 -11.47 -2.42 -11.99
CA ARG A 116 -11.46 -2.00 -13.40
C ARG A 116 -11.04 -0.53 -13.46
N LYS A 117 -10.45 -0.12 -14.57
CA LYS A 117 -10.16 1.28 -14.86
C LYS A 117 -11.45 2.11 -14.77
N ASP A 118 -11.44 3.15 -13.94
CA ASP A 118 -12.56 4.02 -13.65
C ASP A 118 -12.00 5.36 -13.16
N ARG A 119 -12.60 6.49 -13.55
CA ARG A 119 -12.17 7.84 -13.13
C ARG A 119 -12.99 8.41 -11.96
N SER A 120 -14.15 7.81 -11.67
CA SER A 120 -15.08 8.23 -10.63
C SER A 120 -14.90 7.44 -9.32
N ARG A 121 -14.42 6.20 -9.43
CA ARG A 121 -14.23 5.26 -8.32
C ARG A 121 -12.75 5.10 -7.98
N VAL A 122 -12.49 4.63 -6.77
CA VAL A 122 -11.14 4.22 -6.34
C VAL A 122 -10.82 2.89 -7.00
N VAL A 123 -9.74 2.85 -7.78
CA VAL A 123 -9.24 1.64 -8.43
C VAL A 123 -8.26 0.96 -7.49
N LEU A 124 -8.48 -0.33 -7.27
CA LEU A 124 -7.62 -1.21 -6.48
C LEU A 124 -6.94 -2.22 -7.40
N SER A 125 -5.65 -2.40 -7.21
CA SER A 125 -4.82 -3.33 -7.98
C SER A 125 -4.09 -4.25 -7.03
N ALA A 126 -4.17 -5.57 -7.25
CA ALA A 126 -3.42 -6.53 -6.44
C ALA A 126 -1.90 -6.34 -6.53
N HIS A 127 -1.38 -5.75 -7.61
CA HIS A 127 0.04 -5.46 -7.76
C HIS A 127 0.54 -4.34 -6.84
N ASP A 128 -0.40 -3.56 -6.31
CA ASP A 128 -0.16 -2.37 -5.50
C ASP A 128 -0.53 -2.59 -4.04
N ILE A 129 -0.58 -3.86 -3.63
CA ILE A 129 -0.89 -4.26 -2.27
C ILE A 129 0.34 -4.92 -1.65
N THR A 130 0.81 -4.35 -0.56
CA THR A 130 1.87 -4.90 0.28
C THR A 130 1.35 -5.11 1.69
N ILE A 131 1.50 -6.32 2.19
CA ILE A 131 1.15 -6.70 3.55
C ILE A 131 2.41 -6.56 4.39
N ILE A 132 2.30 -5.87 5.53
CA ILE A 132 3.36 -5.74 6.52
C ILE A 132 2.90 -6.49 7.77
N GLU A 133 3.66 -7.50 8.16
CA GLU A 133 3.41 -8.30 9.35
C GLU A 133 4.43 -7.93 10.42
N ARG A 134 3.95 -7.65 11.63
CA ARG A 134 4.81 -7.50 12.81
C ARG A 134 5.09 -8.88 13.38
N LYS A 135 6.37 -9.19 13.60
CA LYS A 135 6.81 -10.33 14.41
C LYS A 135 7.61 -9.84 15.61
N ALA A 136 7.30 -10.42 16.77
CA ALA A 136 8.20 -10.31 17.91
C ALA A 136 9.49 -11.05 17.55
N LYS A 137 10.63 -10.50 17.95
CA LYS A 137 11.89 -11.20 17.86
C LYS A 137 11.91 -12.23 18.99
N ASP A 138 12.02 -13.51 18.62
CA ASP A 138 12.21 -14.61 19.56
C ASP A 138 13.55 -14.47 20.30
#